data_AF-A0AAV6GHJ8-F1
#
_entry.id   AF-A0AAV6GHJ8-F1
#
_cell.length_a   1.000
_cell.length_b   1.000
_cell.length_c   1.000
_cell.angle_alpha   90.00
_cell.angle_beta   90.00
_cell.angle_gamma   90.00
#
_symmetry.space_group_name_H-M   'P 1'
#
loop_
_entity.id
_entity.type
_entity.pdbx_description
1 polymer ?
#
loop_
_entity_poly.entity_id
_entity_poly.type
_entity_poly.pdbx_seq_one_letter_code
_entity_poly.pdbx_strand_id
1 'polypeptide(L)'
;MRGHGSSTPATGSPSLDRNLCVPLLVSLLVCMCVSSVVGVPLAPSSCSSLKKSLKSARVLHWETGQLLETYKANQGEGVEFICQAQSEGVPEATVFGQDWTERLSGLHVRLHEFTPHLRHVAEQQADLQPPSSKLLRDLDQVQLRVPHLASNLHGLLQLLLPNSVLEPPGPTGQPPLPPLNSFQQKAYGCSVLTRFHTFLSNSQKELKALRGVACKRRMDPPSYTTGQHRH
;
A
#
# COMPACT_ATOMS: atom_id res chain seq x y z
N MET A 1 -75.39 -35.12 37.91
CA MET A 1 -75.08 -36.50 37.47
C MET A 1 -74.10 -36.45 36.32
N ARG A 2 -73.13 -37.39 36.30
CA ARG A 2 -71.95 -37.51 35.42
C ARG A 2 -70.81 -36.53 35.78
N GLY A 3 -69.56 -36.96 35.90
CA GLY A 3 -68.97 -38.28 35.68
C GLY A 3 -67.45 -38.11 35.65
N HIS A 4 -66.75 -39.05 36.30
CA HIS A 4 -65.31 -39.17 36.44
C HIS A 4 -64.51 -39.24 35.13
N GLY A 5 -63.23 -38.87 35.24
CA GLY A 5 -62.10 -39.52 34.55
C GLY A 5 -61.45 -38.64 33.48
N SER A 6 -60.14 -38.63 33.27
CA SER A 6 -59.02 -39.36 33.85
C SER A 6 -57.73 -38.65 33.38
N SER A 7 -56.71 -38.65 34.21
CA SER A 7 -55.36 -38.17 33.92
C SER A 7 -54.59 -39.15 33.02
N THR A 8 -53.78 -38.65 32.07
CA THR A 8 -52.40 -39.16 31.81
C THR A 8 -51.60 -38.17 30.96
N PRO A 9 -50.26 -38.12 31.12
CA PRO A 9 -49.35 -37.18 30.47
C PRO A 9 -48.69 -37.78 29.22
N ALA A 10 -48.30 -36.94 28.25
CA ALA A 10 -47.44 -37.36 27.15
C ALA A 10 -46.62 -36.20 26.58
N THR A 11 -45.32 -36.27 26.88
CA THR A 11 -44.19 -36.10 25.94
C THR A 11 -44.09 -34.80 25.15
N GLY A 12 -43.29 -33.89 25.70
CA GLY A 12 -42.65 -32.82 24.93
C GLY A 12 -41.77 -33.41 23.82
N SER A 13 -41.99 -32.92 22.61
CA SER A 13 -41.04 -33.05 21.50
C SER A 13 -40.30 -31.72 21.38
N PRO A 14 -38.97 -31.66 21.45
CA PRO A 14 -38.24 -30.46 21.11
C PRO A 14 -38.39 -30.23 19.60
N SER A 15 -39.11 -29.17 19.23
CA SER A 15 -39.10 -28.65 17.88
C SER A 15 -37.66 -28.25 17.56
N LEU A 16 -36.98 -29.08 16.78
CA LEU A 16 -35.66 -28.79 16.25
C LEU A 16 -35.78 -27.54 15.38
N ASP A 17 -35.31 -26.40 15.89
CA ASP A 17 -35.34 -25.09 15.24
C ASP A 17 -34.66 -25.14 13.87
N ARG A 18 -35.47 -25.32 12.82
CA ARG A 18 -35.06 -25.26 11.40
C ARG A 18 -34.46 -23.92 10.98
N ASN A 19 -34.48 -22.92 11.86
CA ASN A 19 -33.98 -21.56 11.59
C ASN A 19 -32.50 -21.35 11.97
N LEU A 20 -31.85 -22.29 12.66
CA LEU A 20 -30.43 -22.16 13.02
C LEU A 20 -29.47 -22.58 11.87
N CYS A 21 -29.96 -23.33 10.89
CA CYS A 21 -29.14 -23.87 9.81
C CYS A 21 -28.74 -22.79 8.77
N VAL A 22 -29.65 -21.84 8.50
CA VAL A 22 -29.44 -20.76 7.53
C VAL A 22 -28.36 -19.75 7.96
N PRO A 23 -28.37 -19.18 9.19
CA PRO A 23 -27.32 -18.25 9.60
C PRO A 23 -25.94 -18.93 9.74
N LEU A 24 -25.89 -20.22 10.11
CA LEU A 24 -24.64 -20.97 10.18
C LEU A 24 -24.08 -21.26 8.78
N LEU A 25 -24.93 -21.62 7.81
CA LEU A 25 -24.54 -21.81 6.41
C LEU A 25 -24.10 -20.49 5.76
N VAL A 26 -24.79 -19.38 6.04
CA VAL A 26 -24.39 -18.05 5.57
C VAL A 26 -23.06 -17.64 6.20
N SER A 27 -22.84 -17.87 7.50
CA SER A 27 -21.57 -17.60 8.17
C SER A 27 -20.42 -18.46 7.63
N LEU A 28 -20.67 -19.75 7.34
CA LEU A 28 -19.72 -20.65 6.68
C LEU A 28 -19.42 -20.22 5.24
N LEU A 29 -20.42 -19.81 4.46
CA LEU A 29 -20.24 -19.27 3.11
C LEU A 29 -19.41 -17.99 3.13
N VAL A 30 -19.70 -17.07 4.06
CA VAL A 30 -18.90 -15.84 4.25
C VAL A 30 -17.46 -16.19 4.67
N CYS A 31 -17.26 -17.15 5.58
CA CYS A 31 -15.91 -17.60 5.97
C CYS A 31 -15.13 -18.26 4.82
N MET A 32 -15.79 -19.03 3.94
CA MET A 32 -15.16 -19.68 2.80
C MET A 32 -14.80 -18.67 1.69
N CYS A 33 -15.55 -17.59 1.54
CA CYS A 33 -15.19 -16.46 0.67
C CYS A 33 -13.97 -15.69 1.19
N VAL A 34 -13.82 -15.53 2.51
CA VAL A 34 -12.67 -14.82 3.11
C VAL A 34 -11.40 -15.71 3.14
N SER A 35 -11.55 -17.04 3.16
CA SER A 35 -10.42 -17.97 3.29
C SER A 35 -9.77 -18.37 1.96
N SER A 36 -10.37 -18.03 0.83
CA SER A 36 -9.88 -18.45 -0.50
C SER A 36 -8.99 -17.40 -1.15
N VAL A 37 -8.07 -16.78 -0.40
CA VAL A 37 -6.93 -16.06 -1.00
C VAL A 37 -5.84 -17.07 -1.33
N VAL A 38 -6.17 -18.06 -2.16
CA VAL A 38 -5.17 -18.93 -2.78
C VAL A 38 -4.40 -18.03 -3.74
N GLY A 39 -3.17 -17.69 -3.36
CA GLY A 39 -2.30 -16.83 -4.16
C GLY A 39 -2.21 -17.37 -5.58
N VAL A 40 -2.78 -16.62 -6.53
CA VAL A 40 -2.65 -16.93 -7.96
C VAL A 40 -1.16 -16.94 -8.26
N PRO A 41 -0.59 -18.06 -8.74
CA PRO A 41 0.81 -18.12 -9.13
C PRO A 41 1.03 -17.09 -10.21
N LEU A 42 1.86 -16.07 -9.93
CA LEU A 42 2.09 -15.05 -10.92
C LEU A 42 3.05 -15.56 -12.00
N ALA A 43 2.86 -15.08 -13.24
CA ALA A 43 3.77 -15.37 -14.34
C ALA A 43 5.22 -14.94 -13.99
N PRO A 44 6.27 -15.62 -14.49
CA PRO A 44 7.66 -15.26 -14.24
C PRO A 44 8.02 -13.79 -14.53
N SER A 45 7.33 -13.17 -15.50
CA SER A 45 7.44 -11.75 -15.87
C SER A 45 6.95 -10.79 -14.78
N SER A 46 5.99 -11.19 -13.95
CA SER A 46 5.55 -10.39 -12.79
C SER A 46 6.66 -10.30 -11.73
N CYS A 47 7.45 -11.37 -11.56
CA CYS A 47 8.47 -11.44 -10.53
C CYS A 47 9.70 -10.60 -10.86
N SER A 48 10.05 -10.48 -12.15
CA SER A 48 11.07 -9.52 -12.59
C SER A 48 10.57 -8.09 -12.41
N SER A 49 9.33 -7.78 -12.80
CA SER A 49 8.70 -6.47 -12.60
C SER A 49 8.64 -6.08 -11.12
N LEU A 50 8.24 -6.99 -10.24
CA LEU A 50 8.18 -6.77 -8.80
C LEU A 50 9.57 -6.53 -8.18
N LYS A 51 10.59 -7.26 -8.63
CA LYS A 51 11.99 -7.00 -8.24
C LYS A 51 12.44 -5.60 -8.69
N LYS A 52 12.07 -5.18 -9.90
CA LYS A 52 12.38 -3.86 -10.44
C LYS A 52 11.69 -2.76 -9.62
N SER A 53 10.39 -2.90 -9.33
CA SER A 53 9.63 -1.97 -8.48
C SER A 53 10.24 -1.85 -7.09
N LEU A 54 10.58 -2.98 -6.45
CA LEU A 54 11.23 -2.99 -5.14
C LEU A 54 12.62 -2.32 -5.16
N LYS A 55 13.42 -2.57 -6.20
CA LYS A 55 14.72 -1.89 -6.37
C LYS A 55 14.53 -0.38 -6.53
N SER A 56 13.58 0.04 -7.36
CA SER A 56 13.26 1.45 -7.58
C SER A 56 12.79 2.13 -6.30
N ALA A 57 11.90 1.50 -5.53
CA ALA A 57 11.41 2.02 -4.26
C ALA A 57 12.53 2.18 -3.21
N ARG A 58 13.50 1.25 -3.18
CA ARG A 58 14.68 1.36 -2.29
C ARG A 58 15.58 2.53 -2.64
N VAL A 59 15.88 2.69 -3.93
CA VAL A 59 16.71 3.81 -4.40
C VAL A 59 16.03 5.13 -4.08
N LEU A 60 14.75 5.25 -4.42
CA LEU A 60 13.97 6.46 -4.15
C LEU A 60 13.88 6.74 -2.65
N HIS A 61 13.66 5.72 -1.80
CA HIS A 61 13.66 5.88 -0.35
C HIS A 61 14.99 6.41 0.18
N TRP A 62 16.11 5.84 -0.28
CA TRP A 62 17.44 6.31 0.12
C TRP A 62 17.69 7.75 -0.31
N GLU A 63 17.36 8.11 -1.56
CA GLU A 63 17.51 9.47 -2.08
C GLU A 63 16.60 10.46 -1.34
N THR A 64 15.34 10.09 -1.06
CA THR A 64 14.44 10.92 -0.25
C THR A 64 14.97 11.11 1.17
N GLY A 65 15.62 10.10 1.75
CA GLY A 65 16.31 10.25 3.04
C GLY A 65 17.43 11.28 2.98
N GLN A 66 18.30 11.21 1.96
CA GLN A 66 19.35 12.21 1.74
C GLN A 66 18.80 13.62 1.47
N LEU A 67 17.70 13.70 0.71
CA LEU A 67 16.99 14.93 0.45
C LEU A 67 16.40 15.51 1.73
N LEU A 68 15.79 14.70 2.62
CA LEU A 68 15.23 15.17 3.88
C LEU A 68 16.31 15.77 4.79
N GLU A 69 17.46 15.12 4.91
CA GLU A 69 18.60 15.66 5.67
C GLU A 69 19.12 16.97 5.06
N THR A 70 19.24 17.01 3.74
CA THR A 70 19.67 18.23 3.02
C THR A 70 18.64 19.35 3.19
N TYR A 71 17.35 19.05 3.10
CA TYR A 71 16.27 20.00 3.31
C TYR A 71 16.38 20.61 4.69
N LYS A 72 16.48 19.78 5.74
CA LYS A 72 16.61 20.21 7.13
C LYS A 72 17.81 21.14 7.34
N ALA A 73 18.98 20.76 6.83
CA ALA A 73 20.19 21.56 6.94
C ALA A 73 20.07 22.95 6.28
N ASN A 74 19.23 23.09 5.24
CA ASN A 74 19.02 24.36 4.53
C ASN A 74 17.92 25.24 5.14
N GLN A 75 17.14 24.76 6.13
CA GLN A 75 16.08 25.57 6.75
C GLN A 75 16.53 26.40 7.95
N GLY A 76 17.70 26.08 8.53
CA GLY A 76 18.29 26.77 9.68
C GLY A 76 17.92 26.13 11.03
N GLU A 77 18.15 26.89 12.10
CA GLU A 77 17.92 26.43 13.48
C GLU A 77 16.43 26.17 13.77
N GLY A 78 16.15 25.15 14.58
CA GLY A 78 14.77 24.79 14.97
C GLY A 78 13.99 23.96 13.94
N VAL A 79 14.62 23.53 12.84
CA VAL A 79 13.94 22.74 11.80
C VAL A 79 13.33 21.43 12.31
N GLU A 80 13.90 20.82 13.35
CA GLU A 80 13.31 19.60 13.94
C GLU A 80 11.91 19.86 14.51
N PHE A 81 11.66 21.03 15.10
CA PHE A 81 10.32 21.43 15.57
C PHE A 81 9.40 21.75 14.39
N ILE A 82 9.94 22.36 13.34
CA ILE A 82 9.21 22.68 12.10
C ILE A 82 8.71 21.39 11.42
N CYS A 83 9.55 20.35 11.38
CA CYS A 83 9.22 19.05 10.80
C CYS A 83 8.19 18.25 11.60
N GLN A 84 8.01 18.56 12.89
CA GLN A 84 6.99 17.95 13.75
C GLN A 84 5.64 18.64 13.65
N ALA A 85 5.59 19.86 13.12
CA ALA A 85 4.35 20.58 12.94
C ALA A 85 3.45 19.83 11.96
N GLN A 86 2.20 19.57 12.37
CA GLN A 86 1.23 18.97 11.47
C GLN A 86 0.93 19.95 10.33
N SER A 87 1.06 19.46 9.10
CA SER A 87 0.64 20.18 7.91
C SER A 87 -0.60 19.50 7.36
N GLU A 88 -1.67 20.27 7.21
CA GLU A 88 -2.91 19.81 6.58
C GLU A 88 -2.71 19.62 5.08
N GLY A 89 -3.55 18.76 4.48
CA GLY A 89 -3.55 18.52 3.04
C GLY A 89 -2.36 17.73 2.51
N VAL A 90 -1.40 17.28 3.33
CA VAL A 90 -0.32 16.41 2.86
C VAL A 90 -0.83 14.95 2.76
N PRO A 91 -0.54 14.22 1.67
CA PRO A 91 -0.94 12.82 1.53
C PRO A 91 -0.45 11.95 2.68
N GLU A 92 -1.26 10.96 3.05
CA GLU A 92 -0.93 10.02 4.11
C GLU A 92 0.18 9.07 3.69
N ALA A 93 1.01 8.65 4.65
CA ALA A 93 2.08 7.69 4.40
C ALA A 93 1.59 6.23 4.36
N THR A 94 0.32 6.00 4.70
CA THR A 94 -0.29 4.67 4.79
C THR A 94 -0.75 4.19 3.43
N VAL A 95 -0.60 2.87 3.21
CA VAL A 95 -1.09 2.18 2.03
C VAL A 95 -2.48 1.65 2.37
N PHE A 96 -3.46 1.95 1.51
CA PHE A 96 -4.81 1.43 1.65
C PHE A 96 -5.01 0.17 0.80
N GLY A 97 -6.03 -0.63 1.11
CA GLY A 97 -6.35 -1.88 0.41
C GLY A 97 -6.36 -3.10 1.34
N GLN A 98 -7.34 -3.96 1.15
CA GLN A 98 -7.52 -5.19 1.92
C GLN A 98 -6.65 -6.31 1.37
N ASP A 99 -6.67 -6.50 0.05
CA ASP A 99 -5.86 -7.50 -0.64
C ASP A 99 -4.60 -6.92 -1.30
N TRP A 100 -3.74 -7.79 -1.83
CA TRP A 100 -2.47 -7.39 -2.43
C TRP A 100 -2.60 -6.52 -3.67
N THR A 101 -3.68 -6.69 -4.43
CA THR A 101 -3.94 -5.97 -5.66
C THR A 101 -4.45 -4.57 -5.34
N GLU A 102 -5.39 -4.45 -4.40
CA GLU A 102 -5.84 -3.17 -3.87
C GLU A 102 -4.70 -2.41 -3.22
N ARG A 103 -3.84 -3.09 -2.44
CA ARG A 103 -2.63 -2.47 -1.85
C ARG A 103 -1.67 -1.96 -2.90
N LEU A 104 -1.44 -2.72 -3.98
CA LEU A 104 -0.58 -2.29 -5.08
C LEU A 104 -1.19 -1.09 -5.83
N SER A 105 -2.50 -1.08 -6.03
CA SER A 105 -3.23 0.07 -6.56
C SER A 105 -3.09 1.28 -5.64
N GLY A 106 -3.23 1.08 -4.33
CA GLY A 106 -3.05 2.11 -3.32
C GLY A 106 -1.65 2.71 -3.29
N LEU A 107 -0.61 1.90 -3.53
CA LEU A 107 0.75 2.41 -3.75
C LEU A 107 0.83 3.33 -4.98
N HIS A 108 0.22 2.91 -6.10
CA HIS A 108 0.23 3.69 -7.33
C HIS A 108 -0.50 5.02 -7.15
N VAL A 109 -1.69 5.00 -6.55
CA VAL A 109 -2.49 6.20 -6.25
C VAL A 109 -1.75 7.15 -5.32
N ARG A 110 -1.23 6.66 -4.18
CA ARG A 110 -0.49 7.50 -3.22
C ARG A 110 0.73 8.16 -3.84
N LEU A 111 1.46 7.45 -4.69
CA LEU A 111 2.61 8.01 -5.39
C LEU A 111 2.21 9.16 -6.34
N HIS A 112 1.05 9.03 -6.99
CA HIS A 112 0.48 10.10 -7.81
C HIS A 112 0.03 11.29 -6.95
N GLU A 113 -0.56 11.06 -5.79
CA GLU A 113 -0.93 12.13 -4.86
C GLU A 113 0.29 12.90 -4.35
N PHE A 114 1.41 12.23 -4.04
CA PHE A 114 2.64 12.93 -3.60
C PHE A 114 3.30 13.78 -4.70
N THR A 115 3.08 13.46 -5.98
CA THR A 115 3.78 14.12 -7.09
C THR A 115 3.60 15.65 -7.12
N PRO A 116 2.37 16.19 -7.11
CA PRO A 116 2.16 17.65 -7.09
C PRO A 116 2.64 18.30 -5.78
N HIS A 117 2.66 17.59 -4.65
CA HIS A 117 3.21 18.11 -3.40
C HIS A 117 4.73 18.26 -3.48
N LEU A 118 5.44 17.26 -4.04
CA LEU A 118 6.88 17.32 -4.25
C LEU A 118 7.26 18.45 -5.22
N ARG A 119 6.45 18.65 -6.28
CA ARG A 119 6.61 19.79 -7.18
C ARG A 119 6.46 21.11 -6.45
N HIS A 120 5.41 21.25 -5.66
CA HIS A 120 5.14 22.46 -4.90
C HIS A 120 6.28 22.80 -3.93
N VAL A 121 6.86 21.80 -3.25
CA VAL A 121 8.03 22.00 -2.39
C VAL A 121 9.24 22.49 -3.19
N ALA A 122 9.46 21.99 -4.41
CA ALA A 122 10.55 22.48 -5.25
C ALA A 122 10.33 23.90 -5.74
N GLU A 123 9.11 24.26 -6.13
CA GLU A 123 8.74 25.64 -6.48
C GLU A 123 9.03 26.59 -5.31
N GLN A 124 8.57 26.25 -4.11
CA GLN A 124 8.83 27.03 -2.89
C GLN A 124 10.34 27.15 -2.58
N GLN A 125 11.12 26.07 -2.77
CA GLN A 125 12.55 26.13 -2.53
C GLN A 125 13.31 26.88 -3.64
N ALA A 126 12.81 26.90 -4.88
CA ALA A 126 13.44 27.64 -5.97
C ALA A 126 13.42 29.15 -5.73
N ASP A 127 12.39 29.66 -5.04
CA ASP A 127 12.30 31.06 -4.62
C ASP A 127 13.26 31.41 -3.47
N LEU A 128 13.70 30.41 -2.69
CA LEU A 128 14.49 30.59 -1.47
C LEU A 128 15.97 30.22 -1.62
N GLN A 129 16.32 29.43 -2.64
CA GLN A 129 17.64 28.83 -2.79
C GLN A 129 18.31 29.29 -4.09
N PRO A 130 19.65 29.40 -4.13
CA PRO A 130 20.34 29.63 -5.38
C PRO A 130 20.10 28.44 -6.35
N PRO A 131 20.02 28.66 -7.67
CA PRO A 131 19.70 27.61 -8.64
C PRO A 131 20.66 26.41 -8.64
N SER A 132 21.90 26.60 -8.21
CA SER A 132 22.92 25.55 -8.12
C SER A 132 22.95 24.81 -6.76
N SER A 133 22.01 25.13 -5.86
CA SER A 133 21.97 24.52 -4.53
C SER A 133 21.82 23.01 -4.60
N LYS A 134 22.46 22.31 -3.65
CA LYS A 134 22.33 20.86 -3.53
C LYS A 134 20.87 20.45 -3.33
N LEU A 135 20.11 21.24 -2.56
CA LEU A 135 18.71 20.97 -2.26
C LEU A 135 17.84 20.89 -3.52
N LEU A 136 17.96 21.87 -4.42
CA LEU A 136 17.17 21.87 -5.66
C LEU A 136 17.51 20.68 -6.56
N ARG A 137 18.79 20.32 -6.69
CA ARG A 137 19.19 19.13 -7.46
C ARG A 137 18.64 17.83 -6.86
N ASP A 138 18.66 17.70 -5.54
CA ASP A 138 18.13 16.51 -4.86
C ASP A 138 16.60 16.42 -5.04
N LEU A 139 15.90 17.56 -5.00
CA LEU A 139 14.46 17.65 -5.30
C LEU A 139 14.16 17.21 -6.74
N ASP A 140 14.90 17.74 -7.72
CA ASP A 140 14.76 17.38 -9.13
C ASP A 140 14.99 15.89 -9.35
N GLN A 141 16.02 15.32 -8.72
CA GLN A 141 16.33 13.91 -8.83
C GLN A 141 15.22 13.03 -8.27
N VAL A 142 14.66 13.37 -7.10
CA VAL A 142 13.51 12.65 -6.54
C VAL A 142 12.29 12.78 -7.46
N GLN A 143 11.99 13.99 -7.96
CA GLN A 143 10.87 14.21 -8.90
C GLN A 143 11.03 13.43 -10.20
N LEU A 144 12.24 13.26 -10.71
CA LEU A 144 12.52 12.46 -11.90
C LEU A 144 12.28 10.96 -11.63
N ARG A 145 12.56 10.47 -10.43
CA ARG A 145 12.42 9.05 -10.07
C ARG A 145 11.00 8.61 -9.71
N VAL A 146 10.18 9.51 -9.21
CA VAL A 146 8.78 9.23 -8.86
C VAL A 146 8.00 8.62 -10.04
N PRO A 147 7.99 9.21 -11.25
CA PRO A 147 7.34 8.62 -12.42
C PRO A 147 7.87 7.24 -12.81
N HIS A 148 9.17 6.98 -12.61
CA HIS A 148 9.75 5.66 -12.89
C HIS A 148 9.20 4.58 -11.96
N LEU A 149 9.06 4.88 -10.67
CA LEU A 149 8.41 3.95 -9.74
C LEU A 149 6.92 3.78 -10.10
N ALA A 150 6.21 4.86 -10.41
CA ALA A 150 4.80 4.82 -10.80
C ALA A 150 4.57 3.95 -12.04
N SER A 151 5.41 4.09 -13.06
CA SER A 151 5.38 3.28 -14.28
C SER A 151 5.65 1.80 -13.99
N ASN A 152 6.61 1.49 -13.11
CA ASN A 152 6.88 0.10 -12.73
C ASN A 152 5.69 -0.53 -11.96
N LEU A 153 5.03 0.24 -11.08
CA LEU A 153 3.83 -0.21 -10.37
C LEU A 153 2.64 -0.40 -11.32
N HIS A 154 2.45 0.55 -12.24
CA HIS A 154 1.43 0.46 -13.28
C HIS A 154 1.62 -0.78 -14.15
N GLY A 155 2.85 -1.03 -14.64
CA GLY A 155 3.16 -2.23 -15.40
C GLY A 155 2.93 -3.51 -14.61
N LEU A 156 3.23 -3.53 -13.31
CA LEU A 156 2.91 -4.66 -12.45
C LEU A 156 1.39 -4.86 -12.31
N LEU A 157 0.63 -3.78 -12.10
CA LEU A 157 -0.83 -3.82 -12.04
C LEU A 157 -1.44 -4.36 -13.34
N GLN A 158 -0.98 -3.91 -14.51
CA GLN A 158 -1.46 -4.41 -15.80
C GLN A 158 -1.12 -5.89 -16.04
N LEU A 159 -0.02 -6.39 -15.47
CA LEU A 159 0.32 -7.82 -15.53
C LEU A 159 -0.58 -8.67 -14.60
N LEU A 160 -1.04 -8.11 -13.49
CA LEU A 160 -1.88 -8.78 -12.49
C LEU A 160 -3.36 -8.72 -12.82
N LEU A 161 -3.79 -7.57 -13.34
CA LEU A 161 -5.14 -7.21 -13.69
C LEU A 161 -5.17 -6.65 -15.11
N PRO A 162 -4.99 -7.51 -16.13
CA PRO A 162 -5.16 -7.08 -17.50
C PRO A 162 -6.57 -6.51 -17.67
N ASN A 163 -6.67 -5.30 -18.21
CA ASN A 163 -7.91 -4.54 -18.45
C ASN A 163 -8.53 -3.81 -17.23
N SER A 164 -7.87 -3.76 -16.07
CA SER A 164 -8.35 -2.87 -15.00
C SER A 164 -8.09 -1.41 -15.37
N VAL A 165 -9.14 -0.58 -15.30
CA VAL A 165 -9.00 0.87 -15.33
C VAL A 165 -8.46 1.31 -13.98
N LEU A 166 -7.30 1.95 -13.98
CA LEU A 166 -6.75 2.59 -12.78
C LEU A 166 -7.45 3.94 -12.60
N GLU A 167 -8.16 4.09 -11.49
CA GLU A 167 -8.80 5.36 -11.17
C GLU A 167 -7.74 6.46 -10.97
N PRO A 168 -8.03 7.70 -11.43
CA PRO A 168 -7.15 8.82 -11.18
C PRO A 168 -7.06 9.12 -9.67
N PRO A 169 -5.96 9.73 -9.20
CA PRO A 169 -5.83 10.13 -7.81
C PRO A 169 -6.99 11.04 -7.37
N GLY A 170 -7.47 10.84 -6.14
CA GLY A 170 -8.55 11.63 -5.56
C GLY A 170 -8.17 13.09 -5.23
N PRO A 171 -9.11 13.89 -4.69
CA PRO A 171 -8.92 15.32 -4.43
C PRO A 171 -7.81 15.67 -3.42
N THR A 172 -7.31 14.68 -2.67
CA THR A 172 -6.16 14.80 -1.75
C THR A 172 -4.82 15.02 -2.45
N GLY A 173 -4.77 14.96 -3.78
CA GLY A 173 -3.55 15.21 -4.56
C GLY A 173 -3.26 16.68 -4.84
N GLN A 174 -3.91 17.66 -4.20
CA GLN A 174 -3.60 19.07 -4.46
C GLN A 174 -2.91 19.74 -3.27
N PRO A 175 -1.77 20.42 -3.49
CA PRO A 175 -1.15 21.25 -2.46
C PRO A 175 -2.08 22.42 -2.11
N PRO A 176 -1.99 22.96 -0.87
CA PRO A 176 -2.74 24.14 -0.49
C PRO A 176 -2.43 25.34 -1.40
N LEU A 177 -3.46 26.11 -1.75
CA LEU A 177 -3.32 27.36 -2.50
C LEU A 177 -2.62 28.44 -1.65
N PRO A 178 -1.85 29.38 -2.24
CA PRO A 178 -1.06 30.36 -1.50
C PRO A 178 -1.90 31.50 -0.86
N PRO A 179 -1.36 32.21 0.17
CA PRO A 179 0.05 32.27 0.56
C PRO A 179 0.35 31.68 1.94
N LEU A 180 1.14 30.59 1.97
CA LEU A 180 1.83 30.16 3.18
C LEU A 180 2.98 31.14 3.46
N ASN A 181 3.11 31.61 4.70
CA ASN A 181 4.30 32.35 5.11
C ASN A 181 5.55 31.44 5.05
N SER A 182 6.76 32.03 5.08
CA SER A 182 8.00 31.26 4.94
C SER A 182 8.14 30.14 5.98
N PHE A 183 7.66 30.34 7.21
CA PHE A 183 7.63 29.28 8.23
C PHE A 183 6.70 28.12 7.85
N GLN A 184 5.49 28.42 7.38
CA GLN A 184 4.53 27.43 6.92
C GLN A 184 5.00 26.68 5.68
N GLN A 185 5.67 27.35 4.74
CA GLN A 185 6.30 26.69 3.58
C GLN A 185 7.38 25.69 4.02
N LYS A 186 8.20 26.06 5.00
CA LYS A 186 9.22 25.19 5.60
C LYS A 186 8.61 23.98 6.31
N ALA A 187 7.58 24.20 7.12
CA ALA A 187 6.85 23.15 7.82
C ALA A 187 6.20 22.17 6.83
N TYR A 188 5.52 22.73 5.83
CA TYR A 188 4.87 21.96 4.78
C TYR A 188 5.87 21.10 4.01
N GLY A 189 6.98 21.69 3.54
CA GLY A 189 7.99 20.94 2.79
C GLY A 189 8.62 19.83 3.61
N CYS A 190 8.91 20.07 4.90
CA CYS A 190 9.43 19.00 5.75
C CYS A 190 8.39 17.88 5.99
N SER A 191 7.12 18.24 6.20
CA SER A 191 6.03 17.27 6.37
C SER A 191 5.85 16.40 5.12
N VAL A 192 5.82 17.01 3.93
CA VAL A 192 5.75 16.30 2.64
C VAL A 192 6.89 15.30 2.51
N LEU A 193 8.14 15.74 2.69
CA LEU A 193 9.32 14.88 2.53
C LEU A 193 9.36 13.75 3.57
N THR A 194 8.98 14.04 4.82
CA THR A 194 8.92 13.05 5.90
C THR A 194 7.86 11.98 5.65
N ARG A 195 6.64 12.40 5.25
CA ARG A 195 5.57 11.46 4.92
C ARG A 195 5.88 10.67 3.67
N PHE A 196 6.48 11.29 2.66
CA PHE A 196 6.90 10.60 1.44
C PHE A 196 7.99 9.56 1.72
N HIS A 197 8.99 9.88 2.54
CA HIS A 197 10.01 8.93 3.00
C HIS A 197 9.37 7.73 3.73
N THR A 198 8.43 8.01 4.65
CA THR A 198 7.70 6.98 5.38
C THR A 198 6.85 6.11 4.45
N PHE A 199 6.16 6.72 3.48
CA PHE A 199 5.40 6.04 2.44
C PHE A 199 6.27 5.09 1.62
N LEU A 200 7.48 5.51 1.21
CA LEU A 200 8.41 4.66 0.48
C LEU A 200 8.92 3.48 1.31
N SER A 201 9.07 3.65 2.63
CA SER A 201 9.39 2.56 3.54
C SER A 201 8.26 1.54 3.60
N ASN A 202 7.01 2.00 3.73
CA ASN A 202 5.82 1.15 3.71
C ASN A 202 5.65 0.45 2.35
N SER A 203 5.89 1.15 1.25
CA SER A 203 5.88 0.62 -0.11
C SER A 203 6.85 -0.56 -0.26
N GLN A 204 8.06 -0.45 0.31
CA GLN A 204 9.02 -1.55 0.30
C GLN A 204 8.53 -2.77 1.09
N LYS A 205 7.85 -2.57 2.21
CA LYS A 205 7.27 -3.66 3.01
C LYS A 205 6.22 -4.42 2.21
N GLU A 206 5.29 -3.70 1.58
CA GLU A 206 4.22 -4.28 0.75
C GLU A 206 4.80 -5.03 -0.47
N LEU A 207 5.72 -4.41 -1.21
CA LEU A 207 6.36 -5.07 -2.37
C LEU A 207 7.19 -6.29 -1.97
N LYS A 208 7.83 -6.27 -0.79
CA LYS A 208 8.57 -7.43 -0.26
C LYS A 208 7.63 -8.55 0.16
N ALA A 209 6.51 -8.23 0.81
CA ALA A 209 5.48 -9.19 1.21
C ALA A 209 4.88 -9.87 -0.02
N LEU A 210 4.44 -9.08 -1.01
CA LEU A 210 3.92 -9.58 -2.28
C LEU A 210 4.92 -10.52 -2.97
N ARG A 211 6.21 -10.17 -2.96
CA ARG A 211 7.25 -11.01 -3.56
C ARG A 211 7.40 -12.35 -2.84
N GLY A 212 7.25 -12.37 -1.51
CA GLY A 212 7.31 -13.59 -0.72
C GLY A 212 6.16 -14.55 -1.02
N VAL A 213 4.99 -14.02 -1.35
CA VAL A 213 3.79 -14.80 -1.71
C VAL A 213 3.86 -15.25 -3.17
N ALA A 214 4.10 -14.31 -4.08
CA ALA A 214 3.96 -14.56 -5.52
C ALA A 214 5.17 -15.20 -6.19
N CYS A 215 6.38 -15.00 -5.67
CA CYS A 215 7.62 -15.41 -6.33
C CYS A 215 8.34 -16.57 -5.62
N LYS A 216 7.65 -17.26 -4.70
CA LYS A 216 8.18 -18.45 -4.05
C LYS A 216 8.20 -19.58 -5.07
N ARG A 217 9.39 -19.96 -5.54
CA ARG A 217 9.56 -21.17 -6.36
C ARG A 217 9.01 -22.35 -5.56
N ARG A 218 8.11 -23.15 -6.15
CA ARG A 218 7.94 -24.53 -5.68
C ARG A 218 9.32 -25.17 -5.78
N MET A 219 9.89 -25.60 -4.66
CA MET A 219 10.93 -26.62 -4.71
C MET A 219 10.31 -27.84 -5.38
N ASP A 220 11.10 -28.47 -6.24
CA ASP A 220 10.71 -29.51 -7.18
C ASP A 220 9.78 -30.58 -6.59
N PRO A 221 8.88 -31.18 -7.39
CA PRO A 221 8.13 -32.35 -6.93
C PRO A 221 9.12 -33.44 -6.49
N PRO A 222 8.79 -34.26 -5.48
CA PRO A 222 9.67 -35.32 -5.01
C PRO A 222 10.03 -36.21 -6.21
N SER A 223 11.33 -36.26 -6.52
CA SER A 223 11.86 -37.20 -7.48
C SER A 223 11.66 -38.59 -6.89
N TYR A 224 10.58 -39.27 -7.28
CA TYR A 224 10.42 -40.68 -7.01
C TYR A 224 11.55 -41.40 -7.74
N THR A 225 12.55 -41.81 -6.97
CA THR A 225 13.60 -42.71 -7.43
C THR A 225 12.94 -44.07 -7.66
N THR A 226 12.59 -44.34 -8.91
CA THR A 226 12.11 -45.66 -9.33
C THR A 226 13.26 -46.65 -9.12
N GLY A 227 13.12 -47.49 -8.09
CA GLY A 227 14.05 -48.56 -7.79
C GLY A 227 14.19 -49.50 -8.98
N GLN A 228 15.41 -49.58 -9.50
CA GLN A 228 15.78 -50.49 -10.56
C GLN A 228 15.92 -51.89 -9.95
N HIS A 229 14.86 -52.70 -10.08
CA HIS A 229 14.93 -54.15 -9.83
C HIS A 229 15.92 -54.76 -10.83
N ARG A 230 17.08 -55.20 -10.33
CA ARG A 230 17.93 -56.17 -11.04
C ARG A 230 17.43 -57.58 -10.69
N HIS A 231 16.99 -58.30 -11.72
CA HIS A 231 16.99 -59.76 -11.75
C HIS A 231 18.32 -60.24 -12.33
#